data_AF-A0A927Y4I7-F1
#
_entry.id   AF-A0A927Y4I7-F1
#
_cell.length_a   1.000
_cell.length_b   1.000
_cell.length_c   1.000
_cell.angle_alpha   90.00
_cell.angle_beta   90.00
_cell.angle_gamma   90.00
#
_symmetry.space_group_name_H-M   'P 1'
#
loop_
_entity.id
_entity.type
_entity.pdbx_description
1 polymer ?
#
loop_
_entity_poly.entity_id
_entity_poly.type
_entity_poly.pdbx_seq_one_letter_code
_entity_poly.pdbx_strand_id
1 'polypeptide(L)'
;MKKTLITYLFFILAMSLFITLRVYAGKVYADENKKPATEPVAADLEIDTPATTITPTPAVSQEDPVSPVRDDNEALWHGTIKPVAEFEGLIPRIVCWGDSLTVSLDGKSAYPDILRNLSGCEVVNYGVEAENASMIAMREGGMRVNVKATVIPAEPSLIPIFLRTENNGHVFFLDNGDGGVNPCSISGIEGELQKLNGSYYFTRSKKGERIAIEENTQFKTHGITDAKMGDILVIFAGTNDLPDSNTVRNIISIERKMLEAAKCDKYIIVGLTYAGGIPEIDGVNEAMAKEFGDHFVDIRKYMLNYGLADAGITPSDQDIADIKKGEIPSSLRSDYVHGNKHYHRLLGEQIYRRMVYLGYIPNSNLMEDEEDI
;
A
#
# COMPACT_ATOMS: atom_id res chain seq x y z
N MET A 1 -5.04 -32.18 9.38
CA MET A 1 -3.76 -31.49 9.65
C MET A 1 -2.67 -31.71 8.59
N LYS A 2 -2.44 -32.93 8.05
CA LYS A 2 -1.35 -33.13 7.05
C LYS A 2 -1.61 -32.61 5.62
N LYS A 3 -2.87 -32.44 5.19
CA LYS A 3 -3.17 -31.91 3.83
C LYS A 3 -2.95 -30.40 3.71
N THR A 4 -3.21 -29.63 4.77
CA THR A 4 -3.08 -28.16 4.76
C THR A 4 -1.62 -27.68 4.75
N LEU A 5 -0.71 -28.45 5.37
CA LEU A 5 0.73 -28.12 5.42
C LEU A 5 1.42 -28.31 4.06
N ILE A 6 0.96 -29.28 3.25
CA ILE A 6 1.51 -29.55 1.92
C ILE A 6 1.08 -28.44 0.93
N THR A 7 -0.14 -27.94 1.03
CA THR A 7 -0.61 -26.82 0.21
C THR A 7 0.14 -25.51 0.52
N TYR A 8 0.41 -25.24 1.80
CA TYR A 8 1.22 -24.09 2.22
C TYR A 8 2.68 -24.16 1.73
N LEU A 9 3.30 -25.35 1.77
CA LEU A 9 4.67 -25.52 1.29
C LEU A 9 4.78 -25.35 -0.23
N PHE A 10 3.78 -25.80 -0.99
CA PHE A 10 3.70 -25.58 -2.43
C PHE A 10 3.49 -24.10 -2.80
N PHE A 11 2.71 -23.35 -2.01
CA PHE A 11 2.51 -21.92 -2.21
C PHE A 11 3.80 -21.11 -1.98
N ILE A 12 4.53 -21.40 -0.89
CA ILE A 12 5.79 -20.70 -0.58
C ILE A 12 6.88 -21.01 -1.62
N LEU A 13 6.97 -22.26 -2.10
CA LEU A 13 7.91 -22.64 -3.16
C LEU A 13 7.56 -22.01 -4.52
N ALA A 14 6.28 -21.88 -4.85
CA ALA A 14 5.83 -21.21 -6.07
C ALA A 14 6.14 -19.70 -6.04
N MET A 15 5.96 -19.05 -4.88
CA MET A 15 6.25 -17.62 -4.70
C MET A 15 7.76 -17.31 -4.83
N SER A 16 8.61 -18.12 -4.20
CA SER A 16 10.07 -17.98 -4.32
C SER A 16 10.58 -18.21 -5.75
N LEU A 17 9.97 -19.14 -6.49
CA LEU A 17 10.35 -19.39 -7.89
C LEU A 17 9.95 -18.23 -8.81
N PHE A 18 8.78 -17.62 -8.59
CA PHE A 18 8.30 -16.46 -9.35
C PHE A 18 9.15 -15.21 -9.14
N ILE A 19 9.58 -14.95 -7.90
CA ILE A 19 10.46 -13.81 -7.57
C ILE A 19 11.85 -14.01 -8.19
N THR A 20 12.40 -15.22 -8.11
CA THR A 20 13.72 -15.54 -8.68
C THR A 20 13.73 -15.39 -10.21
N LEU A 21 12.66 -15.80 -10.90
CA LEU A 21 12.54 -15.67 -12.35
C LEU A 21 12.46 -14.21 -12.83
N ARG A 22 11.79 -13.32 -12.07
CA ARG A 22 11.75 -11.88 -12.41
C ARG A 22 13.08 -11.18 -12.18
N VAL A 23 13.80 -11.52 -11.11
CA VAL A 23 15.15 -10.98 -10.85
C VAL A 23 16.13 -11.42 -11.93
N TYR A 24 16.03 -12.66 -12.42
CA TYR A 24 16.89 -13.15 -13.50
C TYR A 24 16.57 -12.49 -14.85
N ALA A 25 15.29 -12.32 -15.18
CA ALA A 25 14.88 -11.61 -16.40
C ALA A 25 15.31 -10.14 -16.41
N GLY A 26 15.26 -9.45 -15.25
CA GLY A 26 15.76 -8.08 -15.11
C GLY A 26 17.27 -7.94 -15.29
N LYS A 27 18.05 -8.94 -14.86
CA LYS A 27 19.51 -8.97 -15.10
C LYS A 27 19.88 -9.19 -16.57
N VAL A 28 19.18 -10.09 -17.26
CA VAL A 28 19.42 -10.36 -18.69
C VAL A 28 19.11 -9.12 -19.54
N TYR A 29 18.04 -8.39 -19.23
CA TYR A 29 17.70 -7.14 -19.92
C TYR A 29 18.71 -6.00 -19.71
N ALA A 30 19.45 -6.01 -18.59
CA ALA A 30 20.45 -5.00 -18.30
C ALA A 30 21.80 -5.26 -19.00
N ASP A 31 22.11 -6.51 -19.34
CA ASP A 31 23.37 -6.87 -20.01
C ASP A 31 23.31 -6.63 -21.53
N GLU A 32 22.15 -6.76 -22.16
CA GLU A 32 21.99 -6.56 -23.61
C GLU A 32 22.13 -5.09 -24.07
N ASN A 33 22.11 -4.12 -23.13
CA ASN A 33 22.20 -2.68 -23.43
C ASN A 33 23.58 -2.04 -23.16
N LYS A 34 24.62 -2.82 -22.84
CA LYS A 34 25.99 -2.29 -22.70
C LYS A 34 26.75 -2.32 -24.03
N LYS A 35 26.96 -1.13 -24.62
CA LYS A 35 27.92 -0.91 -25.72
C LYS A 35 29.35 -1.22 -25.23
N PRO A 36 30.21 -1.89 -26.00
CA PRO A 36 31.55 -2.28 -25.53
C PRO A 36 32.47 -1.05 -25.45
N ALA A 37 33.03 -0.80 -24.26
CA ALA A 37 34.16 0.09 -24.09
C ALA A 37 35.45 -0.71 -24.39
N THR A 38 36.31 -0.14 -25.24
CA THR A 38 37.62 -0.68 -25.60
C THR A 38 38.56 -0.67 -24.39
N GLU A 39 39.16 -1.82 -24.07
CA GLU A 39 40.19 -1.97 -23.04
C GLU A 39 41.52 -1.28 -23.41
N PRO A 40 42.25 -0.68 -22.45
CA PRO A 40 43.68 -0.48 -22.60
C PRO A 40 44.47 -1.65 -21.99
N VAL A 41 45.49 -2.03 -22.75
CA VAL A 41 46.49 -3.09 -22.49
C VAL A 41 47.25 -2.84 -21.18
N ALA A 42 47.37 -3.87 -20.35
CA ALA A 42 48.23 -3.90 -19.18
C ALA A 42 49.71 -4.08 -19.56
N ALA A 43 50.60 -3.30 -18.95
CA ALA A 43 52.03 -3.52 -18.96
C ALA A 43 52.50 -3.72 -17.51
N ASP A 44 53.18 -4.84 -17.28
CA ASP A 44 53.82 -5.23 -16.02
C ASP A 44 54.91 -4.24 -15.61
N LEU A 45 54.94 -3.87 -14.32
CA LEU A 45 56.10 -3.28 -13.66
C LEU A 45 56.07 -3.67 -12.16
N GLU A 46 56.93 -4.61 -11.79
CA GLU A 46 57.33 -4.88 -10.40
C GLU A 46 58.08 -3.67 -9.83
N ILE A 47 57.67 -3.19 -8.65
CA ILE A 47 58.55 -2.44 -7.74
C ILE A 47 58.28 -2.86 -6.28
N ASP A 48 59.35 -3.37 -5.68
CA ASP A 48 59.58 -3.72 -4.28
C ASP A 48 59.52 -2.49 -3.35
N THR A 49 58.97 -2.62 -2.13
CA THR A 49 59.26 -1.70 -0.99
C THR A 49 58.77 -2.27 0.36
N PRO A 50 59.43 -1.91 1.49
CA PRO A 50 59.54 -2.76 2.68
C PRO A 50 58.54 -2.45 3.80
N ALA A 51 58.45 -3.42 4.73
CA ALA A 51 57.63 -3.41 5.94
C ALA A 51 57.84 -2.18 6.84
N THR A 52 56.75 -1.59 7.31
CA THR A 52 56.75 -0.59 8.39
C THR A 52 55.82 -1.05 9.52
N THR A 53 56.42 -1.19 10.70
CA THR A 53 55.80 -1.52 11.99
C THR A 53 54.83 -0.43 12.44
N ILE A 54 53.63 -0.79 12.87
CA ILE A 54 52.64 0.13 13.47
C ILE A 54 52.43 -0.25 14.94
N THR A 55 52.71 0.70 15.84
CA THR A 55 52.42 0.63 17.28
C THR A 55 50.92 0.84 17.56
N PRO A 56 50.33 0.21 18.60
CA PRO A 56 48.91 0.35 18.91
C PRO A 56 48.60 1.67 19.62
N THR A 57 47.53 2.35 19.16
CA THR A 57 46.93 3.53 19.81
C THR A 57 45.85 3.07 20.80
N PRO A 58 45.62 3.75 21.95
CA PRO A 58 44.75 3.24 23.01
C PRO A 58 43.27 3.29 22.66
N ALA A 59 42.50 2.37 23.24
CA ALA A 59 41.05 2.28 23.11
C ALA A 59 40.35 3.56 23.63
N VAL A 60 39.52 4.16 22.77
CA VAL A 60 38.53 5.17 23.14
C VAL A 60 37.30 4.42 23.69
N SER A 61 36.86 4.82 24.88
CA SER A 61 35.63 4.34 25.53
C SER A 61 34.42 4.63 24.64
N GLN A 62 33.60 3.61 24.38
CA GLN A 62 32.29 3.78 23.77
C GLN A 62 31.39 4.54 24.75
N GLU A 63 30.99 5.75 24.39
CA GLU A 63 29.85 6.42 25.01
C GLU A 63 28.57 5.68 24.60
N ASP A 64 27.66 5.48 25.56
CA ASP A 64 26.34 4.91 25.32
C ASP A 64 25.62 5.70 24.21
N PRO A 65 24.86 5.04 23.31
CA PRO A 65 24.09 5.75 22.31
C PRO A 65 23.07 6.66 23.00
N VAL A 66 23.35 7.96 22.97
CA VAL A 66 22.42 9.02 23.37
C VAL A 66 21.15 8.82 22.57
N SER A 67 20.07 8.45 23.27
CA SER A 67 18.73 8.42 22.68
C SER A 67 18.48 9.78 22.03
N PRO A 68 18.04 9.85 20.76
CA PRO A 68 17.80 11.13 20.12
C PRO A 68 16.83 11.94 20.99
N VAL A 69 17.23 13.18 21.30
CA VAL A 69 16.38 14.16 21.97
C VAL A 69 15.13 14.28 21.12
N ARG A 70 13.98 14.01 21.75
CA ARG A 70 12.65 14.17 21.19
C ARG A 70 12.58 15.55 20.54
N ASP A 71 12.38 15.60 19.22
CA ASP A 71 11.80 16.79 18.61
C ASP A 71 10.30 16.66 18.82
N ASP A 72 9.81 17.43 19.78
CA ASP A 72 8.44 17.41 20.30
C ASP A 72 7.38 17.59 19.20
N ASN A 73 7.80 18.02 18.00
CA ASN A 73 6.93 18.27 16.86
C ASN A 73 6.63 17.05 15.97
N GLU A 74 7.44 15.99 15.98
CA GLU A 74 7.20 14.83 15.09
C GLU A 74 6.67 13.57 15.79
N ALA A 75 6.75 13.51 17.13
CA ALA A 75 6.45 12.28 17.89
C ALA A 75 5.12 12.28 18.66
N LEU A 76 4.58 13.44 19.02
CA LEU A 76 3.23 13.59 19.59
C LEU A 76 2.72 14.97 19.17
N TRP A 77 1.83 15.03 18.19
CA TRP A 77 1.20 16.29 17.80
C TRP A 77 0.38 16.88 18.97
N HIS A 78 0.69 18.12 19.35
CA HIS A 78 0.09 18.92 20.43
C HIS A 78 -0.98 19.93 19.95
N GLY A 79 -1.55 19.78 18.76
CA GLY A 79 -2.58 20.71 18.29
C GLY A 79 -3.88 20.57 19.06
N THR A 80 -4.54 21.70 19.30
CA THR A 80 -5.82 21.78 20.02
C THR A 80 -6.88 20.90 19.36
N ILE A 81 -7.29 19.85 20.06
CA ILE A 81 -8.32 18.90 19.62
C ILE A 81 -9.69 19.57 19.82
N LYS A 82 -10.54 19.53 18.79
CA LYS A 82 -11.94 19.96 18.92
C LYS A 82 -12.75 18.89 19.67
N PRO A 83 -13.48 19.23 20.75
CA PRO A 83 -14.34 18.30 21.48
C PRO A 83 -15.40 17.66 20.58
N VAL A 84 -15.78 16.42 20.88
CA VAL A 84 -16.82 15.66 20.13
C VAL A 84 -18.19 16.36 20.17
N ALA A 85 -18.48 17.07 21.26
CA ALA A 85 -19.73 17.84 21.42
C ALA A 85 -19.88 18.99 20.40
N GLU A 86 -18.81 19.37 19.69
CA GLU A 86 -18.81 20.36 18.61
C GLU A 86 -18.81 19.73 17.20
N PHE A 87 -18.81 18.40 17.10
CA PHE A 87 -18.87 17.71 15.80
C PHE A 87 -20.33 17.63 15.31
N GLU A 88 -20.77 18.66 14.60
CA GLU A 88 -22.12 18.73 14.01
C GLU A 88 -22.32 17.81 12.77
N GLY A 89 -21.39 16.91 12.49
CA GLY A 89 -21.38 16.04 11.30
C GLY A 89 -21.87 14.62 11.56
N LEU A 90 -22.43 13.99 10.52
CA LEU A 90 -22.62 12.53 10.50
C LEU A 90 -21.27 11.83 10.68
N ILE A 91 -21.24 10.71 11.42
CA ILE A 91 -20.06 9.84 11.50
C ILE A 91 -19.72 9.37 10.07
N PRO A 92 -18.54 9.71 9.54
CA PRO A 92 -18.19 9.36 8.17
C PRO A 92 -17.84 7.88 8.07
N ARG A 93 -17.89 7.35 6.84
CA ARG A 93 -17.35 6.03 6.52
C ARG A 93 -15.90 6.17 6.08
N ILE A 94 -15.04 5.26 6.51
CA ILE A 94 -13.64 5.20 6.09
C ILE A 94 -13.51 4.08 5.04
N VAL A 95 -12.90 4.38 3.90
CA VAL A 95 -12.70 3.42 2.81
C VAL A 95 -11.21 3.26 2.55
N CYS A 96 -10.69 2.08 2.85
CA CYS A 96 -9.26 1.75 2.73
C CYS A 96 -8.99 1.04 1.41
N TRP A 97 -8.18 1.66 0.55
CA TRP A 97 -7.68 1.11 -0.71
C TRP A 97 -6.21 0.78 -0.58
N GLY A 98 -5.80 -0.42 -0.97
CA GLY A 98 -4.39 -0.77 -0.94
C GLY A 98 -4.08 -2.19 -1.40
N ASP A 99 -2.81 -2.56 -1.19
CA ASP A 99 -2.27 -3.87 -1.50
C ASP A 99 -2.34 -4.84 -0.29
N SER A 100 -1.42 -5.81 -0.21
CA SER A 100 -1.33 -6.76 0.91
C SER A 100 -1.12 -6.08 2.27
N LEU A 101 -0.55 -4.88 2.33
CA LEU A 101 -0.39 -4.11 3.58
C LEU A 101 -1.72 -3.57 4.12
N THR A 102 -2.78 -3.63 3.31
CA THR A 102 -4.15 -3.23 3.69
C THR A 102 -5.07 -4.42 3.97
N VAL A 103 -4.76 -5.60 3.42
CA VAL A 103 -5.57 -6.82 3.60
C VAL A 103 -5.69 -7.20 5.08
N SER A 104 -6.89 -7.59 5.49
CA SER A 104 -7.14 -8.22 6.78
C SER A 104 -7.48 -9.69 6.60
N LEU A 105 -6.60 -10.57 7.09
CA LEU A 105 -6.81 -12.03 7.03
C LEU A 105 -7.61 -12.56 8.22
N ASP A 106 -7.56 -11.88 9.36
CA ASP A 106 -8.21 -12.30 10.62
C ASP A 106 -9.39 -11.41 11.02
N GLY A 107 -9.61 -10.30 10.31
CA GLY A 107 -10.65 -9.30 10.59
C GLY A 107 -10.42 -8.51 11.87
N LYS A 108 -9.18 -8.50 12.41
CA LYS A 108 -8.89 -7.95 13.74
C LYS A 108 -7.60 -7.15 13.81
N SER A 109 -6.55 -7.61 13.11
CA SER A 109 -5.20 -7.15 13.37
C SER A 109 -4.68 -6.16 12.33
N ALA A 110 -5.30 -6.06 11.15
CA ALA A 110 -4.86 -5.12 10.12
C ALA A 110 -5.29 -3.68 10.46
N TYR A 111 -4.58 -2.69 9.91
CA TYR A 111 -4.84 -1.29 10.25
C TYR A 111 -6.29 -0.83 9.98
N PRO A 112 -7.03 -1.32 8.94
CA PRO A 112 -8.44 -0.96 8.78
C PRO A 112 -9.32 -1.45 9.94
N ASP A 113 -8.98 -2.60 10.56
CA ASP A 113 -9.70 -3.09 11.74
C ASP A 113 -9.38 -2.27 12.98
N ILE A 114 -8.12 -1.85 13.13
CA ILE A 114 -7.70 -0.93 14.18
C ILE A 114 -8.44 0.40 14.04
N LEU A 115 -8.53 0.96 12.83
CA LEU A 115 -9.32 2.16 12.55
C LEU A 115 -10.78 2.00 12.93
N ARG A 116 -11.39 0.86 12.61
CA ARG A 116 -12.79 0.57 12.99
C ARG A 116 -12.97 0.63 14.50
N ASN A 117 -12.06 0.02 15.25
CA ASN A 117 -12.13 -0.01 16.71
C ASN A 117 -11.89 1.37 17.33
N LEU A 118 -10.90 2.12 16.84
CA LEU A 118 -10.57 3.45 17.38
C LEU A 118 -11.65 4.49 17.07
N SER A 119 -12.15 4.50 15.83
CA SER A 119 -13.03 5.57 15.35
C SER A 119 -14.52 5.31 15.58
N GLY A 120 -14.93 4.05 15.75
CA GLY A 120 -16.34 3.66 15.71
C GLY A 120 -17.02 3.86 14.35
N CYS A 121 -16.28 4.28 13.32
CA CYS A 121 -16.80 4.49 11.97
C CYS A 121 -17.07 3.16 11.27
N GLU A 122 -17.96 3.19 10.27
CA GLU A 122 -17.97 2.12 9.26
C GLU A 122 -16.63 2.14 8.52
N VAL A 123 -15.93 1.00 8.46
CA VAL A 123 -14.66 0.87 7.75
C VAL A 123 -14.76 -0.24 6.71
N VAL A 124 -14.62 0.15 5.45
CA VAL A 124 -14.61 -0.74 4.28
C VAL A 124 -13.16 -0.99 3.89
N ASN A 125 -12.80 -2.28 3.74
CA ASN A 125 -11.45 -2.70 3.37
C ASN A 125 -11.45 -3.28 1.95
N TYR A 126 -10.87 -2.55 1.00
CA TYR A 126 -10.66 -2.96 -0.39
C TYR A 126 -9.20 -3.31 -0.69
N GLY A 127 -8.46 -3.79 0.32
CA GLY A 127 -7.12 -4.35 0.17
C GLY A 127 -7.13 -5.62 -0.69
N VAL A 128 -6.18 -5.73 -1.61
CA VAL A 128 -5.97 -6.95 -2.44
C VAL A 128 -4.49 -7.24 -2.54
N GLU A 129 -4.10 -8.49 -2.33
CA GLU A 129 -2.68 -8.87 -2.35
C GLU A 129 -2.02 -8.62 -3.71
N ALA A 130 -0.72 -8.27 -3.68
CA ALA A 130 0.17 -8.10 -4.84
C ALA A 130 -0.28 -7.08 -5.91
N GLU A 131 -1.33 -6.30 -5.66
CA GLU A 131 -1.74 -5.24 -6.58
C GLU A 131 -0.80 -4.04 -6.52
N ASN A 132 -0.59 -3.43 -7.69
CA ASN A 132 0.12 -2.17 -7.83
C ASN A 132 -0.89 -0.99 -7.85
N ALA A 133 -0.40 0.25 -7.80
CA ALA A 133 -1.27 1.44 -7.72
C ALA A 133 -2.28 1.50 -8.89
N SER A 134 -1.87 1.11 -10.10
CA SER A 134 -2.77 1.14 -11.26
C SER A 134 -3.91 0.12 -11.16
N MET A 135 -3.65 -1.07 -10.62
CA MET A 135 -4.67 -2.10 -10.43
C MET A 135 -5.71 -1.66 -9.39
N ILE A 136 -5.24 -1.08 -8.28
CA ILE A 136 -6.10 -0.52 -7.23
C ILE A 136 -6.96 0.61 -7.81
N ALA A 137 -6.37 1.55 -8.56
CA ALA A 137 -7.10 2.65 -9.18
C ALA A 137 -8.12 2.20 -10.24
N MET A 138 -7.89 1.06 -10.92
CA MET A 138 -8.89 0.48 -11.82
C MET A 138 -10.12 -0.03 -11.06
N ARG A 139 -9.94 -0.58 -9.84
CA ARG A 139 -11.05 -1.05 -8.99
C ARG A 139 -11.79 0.11 -8.34
N GLU A 140 -11.07 1.13 -7.90
CA GLU A 140 -11.62 2.30 -7.22
C GLU A 140 -12.35 3.25 -8.19
N GLY A 141 -11.79 3.48 -9.38
CA GLY A 141 -12.36 4.39 -10.38
C GLY A 141 -11.39 5.41 -10.95
N GLY A 142 -10.26 5.67 -10.29
CA GLY A 142 -9.20 6.56 -10.76
C GLY A 142 -8.58 6.17 -12.11
N MET A 143 -8.74 4.92 -12.54
CA MET A 143 -8.39 4.49 -13.89
C MET A 143 -9.57 3.83 -14.59
N ARG A 144 -10.09 4.49 -15.63
CA ARG A 144 -11.26 4.03 -16.36
C ARG A 144 -10.96 2.75 -17.15
N VAL A 145 -11.82 1.74 -16.94
CA VAL A 145 -11.84 0.47 -17.66
C VAL A 145 -13.07 0.41 -18.57
N ASN A 146 -12.86 -0.09 -19.79
CA ASN A 146 -13.86 -0.16 -20.82
C ASN A 146 -14.03 -1.58 -21.35
N VAL A 147 -15.24 -1.88 -21.81
CA VAL A 147 -15.54 -3.11 -22.53
C VAL A 147 -15.35 -2.91 -24.05
N LYS A 148 -14.92 -3.97 -24.74
CA LYS A 148 -15.15 -4.06 -26.19
C LYS A 148 -16.62 -4.34 -26.49
N ALA A 149 -17.02 -4.10 -27.75
CA ALA A 149 -18.37 -4.37 -28.20
C ALA A 149 -18.77 -5.82 -27.89
N THR A 150 -19.95 -5.99 -27.29
CA THR A 150 -20.50 -7.29 -26.92
C THR A 150 -22.02 -7.21 -26.88
N VAL A 151 -22.70 -8.33 -26.60
CA VAL A 151 -24.14 -8.37 -26.41
C VAL A 151 -24.44 -9.02 -25.08
N ILE A 152 -25.17 -8.31 -24.22
CA ILE A 152 -25.68 -8.86 -22.97
C ILE A 152 -27.08 -9.46 -23.25
N PRO A 153 -27.25 -10.80 -23.12
CA PRO A 153 -28.51 -11.48 -23.43
C PRO A 153 -29.58 -11.18 -22.38
N ALA A 154 -30.86 -11.38 -22.74
CA ALA A 154 -31.99 -11.12 -21.85
C ALA A 154 -31.91 -11.88 -20.52
N GLU A 155 -31.48 -13.14 -20.58
CA GLU A 155 -31.38 -14.05 -19.44
C GLU A 155 -30.03 -13.91 -18.70
N PRO A 156 -29.97 -14.22 -17.39
CA PRO A 156 -28.73 -14.33 -16.61
C PRO A 156 -27.82 -15.49 -17.07
N SER A 157 -27.18 -15.33 -18.23
CA SER A 157 -26.22 -16.30 -18.77
C SER A 157 -24.82 -15.73 -18.85
N LEU A 158 -23.83 -16.58 -18.59
CA LEU A 158 -22.41 -16.25 -18.67
C LEU A 158 -22.01 -15.92 -20.12
N ILE A 159 -21.47 -14.72 -20.34
CA ILE A 159 -20.95 -14.29 -21.64
C ILE A 159 -19.48 -13.87 -21.54
N PRO A 160 -18.64 -14.13 -22.57
CA PRO A 160 -17.29 -13.59 -22.60
C PRO A 160 -17.33 -12.06 -22.80
N ILE A 161 -16.44 -11.36 -22.10
CA ILE A 161 -16.21 -9.93 -22.29
C ILE A 161 -14.72 -9.64 -22.35
N PHE A 162 -14.34 -8.55 -23.03
CA PHE A 162 -12.95 -8.10 -23.10
C PHE A 162 -12.84 -6.72 -22.47
N LEU A 163 -11.94 -6.60 -21.49
CA LEU A 163 -11.69 -5.39 -20.71
C LEU A 163 -10.35 -4.76 -21.11
N ARG A 164 -10.30 -3.44 -21.16
CA ARG A 164 -9.08 -2.66 -21.38
C ARG A 164 -9.13 -1.33 -20.66
N THR A 165 -7.98 -0.78 -20.33
CA THR A 165 -7.91 0.63 -19.89
C THR A 165 -8.13 1.58 -21.08
N GLU A 166 -8.33 2.87 -20.83
CA GLU A 166 -8.50 3.87 -21.90
C GLU A 166 -7.34 3.90 -22.90
N ASN A 167 -6.12 3.62 -22.44
CA ASN A 167 -4.92 3.56 -23.28
C ASN A 167 -4.65 2.16 -23.86
N ASN A 168 -5.67 1.31 -23.96
CA ASN A 168 -5.58 -0.10 -24.41
C ASN A 168 -4.65 -0.98 -23.55
N GLY A 169 -4.42 -0.62 -22.29
CA GLY A 169 -3.64 -1.44 -21.35
C GLY A 169 -4.41 -2.65 -20.82
N HIS A 170 -3.67 -3.60 -20.25
CA HIS A 170 -4.22 -4.81 -19.63
C HIS A 170 -4.97 -4.50 -18.32
N VAL A 171 -5.95 -5.34 -18.01
CA VAL A 171 -6.80 -5.27 -16.81
C VAL A 171 -6.64 -6.54 -15.99
N PHE A 172 -6.44 -6.41 -14.68
CA PHE A 172 -6.03 -7.48 -13.77
C PHE A 172 -7.04 -7.79 -12.66
N PHE A 173 -8.32 -7.41 -12.85
CA PHE A 173 -9.38 -7.75 -11.91
C PHE A 173 -9.43 -9.24 -11.57
N LEU A 174 -9.74 -9.54 -10.31
CA LEU A 174 -9.93 -10.90 -9.79
C LEU A 174 -8.69 -11.79 -9.82
N ASP A 175 -7.48 -11.27 -10.08
CA ASP A 175 -6.25 -12.08 -10.06
C ASP A 175 -5.91 -12.58 -8.65
N ASN A 176 -6.03 -11.70 -7.65
CA ASN A 176 -5.66 -12.00 -6.27
C ASN A 176 -6.82 -11.79 -5.26
N GLY A 177 -8.00 -11.40 -5.74
CA GLY A 177 -9.15 -11.13 -4.89
C GLY A 177 -10.18 -10.26 -5.58
N ASP A 178 -11.38 -10.20 -5.02
CA ASP A 178 -12.45 -9.36 -5.57
C ASP A 178 -12.18 -7.87 -5.33
N GLY A 179 -11.90 -7.48 -4.09
CA GLY A 179 -11.55 -6.09 -3.76
C GLY A 179 -12.59 -5.05 -4.20
N GLY A 180 -13.87 -5.39 -4.24
CA GLY A 180 -14.88 -4.46 -4.73
C GLY A 180 -14.92 -4.38 -6.26
N VAL A 181 -14.51 -5.42 -6.97
CA VAL A 181 -14.84 -5.56 -8.39
C VAL A 181 -16.33 -5.87 -8.53
N ASN A 182 -16.85 -6.79 -7.71
CA ASN A 182 -18.26 -7.22 -7.76
C ASN A 182 -19.11 -6.70 -6.59
N PRO A 183 -20.42 -6.51 -6.80
CA PRO A 183 -21.12 -6.59 -8.09
C PRO A 183 -20.69 -5.44 -9.04
N CYS A 184 -20.58 -5.74 -10.33
CA CYS A 184 -20.15 -4.78 -11.34
C CYS A 184 -21.32 -4.37 -12.25
N SER A 185 -21.12 -3.37 -13.12
CA SER A 185 -22.12 -2.98 -14.10
C SER A 185 -21.56 -2.50 -15.42
N ILE A 186 -22.33 -2.73 -16.49
CA ILE A 186 -22.06 -2.25 -17.85
C ILE A 186 -23.33 -1.59 -18.37
N SER A 187 -23.27 -0.30 -18.72
CA SER A 187 -24.43 0.46 -19.20
C SER A 187 -25.66 0.39 -18.24
N GLY A 188 -25.40 0.39 -16.92
CA GLY A 188 -26.45 0.30 -15.89
C GLY A 188 -27.00 -1.11 -15.65
N ILE A 189 -26.51 -2.13 -16.37
CA ILE A 189 -26.86 -3.53 -16.13
C ILE A 189 -25.91 -4.08 -15.08
N GLU A 190 -26.42 -4.30 -13.87
CA GLU A 190 -25.69 -4.96 -12.79
C GLU A 190 -25.45 -6.45 -13.12
N GLY A 191 -24.29 -6.96 -12.70
CA GLY A 191 -23.93 -8.35 -12.82
C GLY A 191 -22.66 -8.70 -12.07
N GLU A 192 -22.18 -9.91 -12.34
CA GLU A 192 -20.99 -10.50 -11.75
C GLU A 192 -19.94 -10.72 -12.83
N LEU A 193 -18.72 -10.26 -12.56
CA LEU A 193 -17.52 -10.56 -13.31
C LEU A 193 -16.90 -11.85 -12.78
N GLN A 194 -16.51 -12.73 -13.70
CA GLN A 194 -15.77 -13.94 -13.41
C GLN A 194 -14.51 -13.99 -14.27
N LYS A 195 -13.41 -14.48 -13.71
CA LYS A 195 -12.18 -14.76 -14.46
C LYS A 195 -11.97 -16.26 -14.54
N LEU A 196 -12.04 -16.81 -15.75
CA LEU A 196 -11.86 -18.25 -16.01
C LEU A 196 -10.71 -18.41 -17.00
N ASN A 197 -9.68 -19.16 -16.61
CA ASN A 197 -8.48 -19.41 -17.43
C ASN A 197 -7.87 -18.13 -18.03
N GLY A 198 -7.81 -17.05 -17.24
CA GLY A 198 -7.29 -15.74 -17.66
C GLY A 198 -8.23 -14.87 -18.50
N SER A 199 -9.42 -15.36 -18.86
CA SER A 199 -10.42 -14.61 -19.64
C SER A 199 -11.58 -14.14 -18.75
N TYR A 200 -12.13 -12.96 -19.07
CA TYR A 200 -13.24 -12.39 -18.33
C TYR A 200 -14.60 -12.79 -18.91
N TYR A 201 -15.53 -13.02 -18.01
CA TYR A 201 -16.92 -13.33 -18.30
C TYR A 201 -17.84 -12.50 -17.43
N PHE A 202 -18.98 -12.10 -17.97
CA PHE A 202 -19.99 -11.33 -17.25
C PHE A 202 -21.32 -12.10 -17.23
N THR A 203 -22.01 -12.06 -16.09
CA THR A 203 -23.39 -12.56 -15.97
C THR A 203 -24.24 -11.46 -15.34
N ARG A 204 -25.29 -11.00 -16.04
CA ARG A 204 -26.24 -10.04 -15.46
C ARG A 204 -26.96 -10.62 -14.25
N SER A 205 -27.24 -9.81 -13.23
CA SER A 205 -27.89 -10.27 -11.99
C SER A 205 -29.37 -10.65 -12.17
N LYS A 206 -30.08 -9.96 -13.08
CA LYS A 206 -31.54 -10.11 -13.26
C LYS A 206 -31.91 -10.22 -14.73
N LYS A 207 -32.97 -10.95 -15.03
CA LYS A 207 -33.57 -10.98 -16.38
C LYS A 207 -33.96 -9.57 -16.82
N GLY A 208 -33.73 -9.27 -18.10
CA GLY A 208 -34.04 -7.96 -18.69
C GLY A 208 -34.03 -8.02 -20.21
N GLU A 209 -33.79 -6.88 -20.86
CA GLU A 209 -33.74 -6.81 -22.32
C GLU A 209 -32.39 -7.29 -22.88
N ARG A 210 -32.40 -7.85 -24.08
CA ARG A 210 -31.16 -8.12 -24.82
C ARG A 210 -30.59 -6.80 -25.32
N ILE A 211 -29.38 -6.46 -24.91
CA ILE A 211 -28.78 -5.14 -25.18
C ILE A 211 -27.42 -5.33 -25.86
N ALA A 212 -27.22 -4.60 -26.97
CA ALA A 212 -25.91 -4.47 -27.59
C ALA A 212 -25.12 -3.40 -26.84
N ILE A 213 -23.89 -3.72 -26.47
CA ILE A 213 -22.97 -2.81 -25.80
C ILE A 213 -21.94 -2.35 -26.81
N GLU A 214 -21.78 -1.04 -26.94
CA GLU A 214 -20.80 -0.44 -27.84
C GLU A 214 -19.38 -0.56 -27.27
N GLU A 215 -18.41 -0.61 -28.16
CA GLU A 215 -17.00 -0.53 -27.77
C GLU A 215 -16.73 0.79 -27.03
N ASN A 216 -15.86 0.76 -26.01
CA ASN A 216 -15.57 1.89 -25.12
C ASN A 216 -16.66 2.26 -24.11
N THR A 217 -17.72 1.44 -23.99
CA THR A 217 -18.64 1.54 -22.85
C THR A 217 -17.88 1.27 -21.56
N GLN A 218 -18.10 2.10 -20.54
CA GLN A 218 -17.41 1.95 -19.26
C GLN A 218 -17.86 0.66 -18.56
N PHE A 219 -16.89 -0.12 -18.08
CA PHE A 219 -17.09 -1.15 -17.09
C PHE A 219 -16.96 -0.50 -15.71
N LYS A 220 -17.99 -0.60 -14.87
CA LYS A 220 -17.99 -0.05 -13.51
C LYS A 220 -17.91 -1.18 -12.50
N THR A 221 -16.87 -1.18 -11.69
CA THR A 221 -16.72 -2.05 -10.52
C THR A 221 -17.68 -1.64 -9.41
N HIS A 222 -17.82 -2.48 -8.38
CA HIS A 222 -18.52 -2.10 -7.16
C HIS A 222 -17.85 -0.93 -6.45
N GLY A 223 -16.52 -0.85 -6.43
CA GLY A 223 -15.78 0.27 -5.85
C GLY A 223 -16.24 1.64 -6.35
N ILE A 224 -16.45 1.74 -7.67
CA ILE A 224 -16.95 2.96 -8.31
C ILE A 224 -18.38 3.30 -7.87
N THR A 225 -19.24 2.30 -7.66
CA THR A 225 -20.65 2.51 -7.31
C THR A 225 -20.91 2.59 -5.81
N ASP A 226 -20.01 2.05 -4.99
CA ASP A 226 -20.06 2.12 -3.54
C ASP A 226 -19.59 3.47 -3.01
N ALA A 227 -18.71 4.19 -3.73
CA ALA A 227 -18.20 5.49 -3.30
C ALA A 227 -19.32 6.48 -2.95
N LYS A 228 -19.22 7.11 -1.76
CA LYS A 228 -20.21 8.06 -1.24
C LYS A 228 -19.57 9.42 -0.99
N MET A 229 -20.34 10.48 -1.22
CA MET A 229 -19.94 11.83 -0.78
C MET A 229 -19.76 11.85 0.73
N GLY A 230 -18.61 12.36 1.19
CA GLY A 230 -18.28 12.46 2.62
C GLY A 230 -17.57 11.24 3.21
N ASP A 231 -17.31 10.19 2.41
CA ASP A 231 -16.34 9.15 2.80
C ASP A 231 -14.98 9.77 3.15
N ILE A 232 -14.17 9.08 3.94
CA ILE A 232 -12.75 9.39 4.13
C ILE A 232 -11.95 8.28 3.43
N LEU A 233 -11.12 8.65 2.46
CA LEU A 233 -10.27 7.67 1.78
C LEU A 233 -8.95 7.48 2.52
N VAL A 234 -8.54 6.22 2.69
CA VAL A 234 -7.16 5.88 3.04
C VAL A 234 -6.56 5.13 1.86
N ILE A 235 -5.53 5.70 1.26
CA ILE A 235 -4.84 5.09 0.12
C ILE A 235 -3.43 4.69 0.57
N PHE A 236 -3.16 3.38 0.50
CA PHE A 236 -1.84 2.82 0.74
C PHE A 236 -1.44 1.96 -0.46
N ALA A 237 -0.90 2.61 -1.48
CA ALA A 237 -0.61 2.01 -2.78
C ALA A 237 0.77 2.44 -3.29
N GLY A 238 1.49 1.52 -3.94
CA GLY A 238 2.79 1.81 -4.56
C GLY A 238 3.90 0.83 -4.22
N THR A 239 3.74 -0.01 -3.18
CA THR A 239 4.78 -0.96 -2.76
C THR A 239 5.15 -1.93 -3.89
N ASN A 240 4.16 -2.46 -4.61
CA ASN A 240 4.39 -3.39 -5.73
C ASN A 240 4.81 -2.71 -7.04
N ASP A 241 4.80 -1.37 -7.09
CA ASP A 241 5.33 -0.59 -8.21
C ASP A 241 6.85 -0.39 -8.10
N LEU A 242 7.39 -0.49 -6.88
CA LEU A 242 8.81 -0.29 -6.56
C LEU A 242 9.37 1.02 -7.13
N PRO A 243 8.74 2.18 -6.83
CA PRO A 243 9.16 3.45 -7.42
C PRO A 243 10.54 3.88 -6.95
N ASP A 244 11.16 4.78 -7.71
CA ASP A 244 12.33 5.57 -7.36
C ASP A 244 11.99 7.07 -7.42
N SER A 245 12.96 7.94 -7.20
CA SER A 245 12.75 9.39 -7.25
C SER A 245 12.25 9.91 -8.62
N ASN A 246 12.44 9.14 -9.70
CA ASN A 246 11.99 9.51 -11.04
C ASN A 246 10.56 9.04 -11.34
N THR A 247 10.17 7.90 -10.79
CA THR A 247 8.92 7.19 -11.09
C THR A 247 7.84 7.38 -10.02
N VAL A 248 8.17 7.88 -8.82
CA VAL A 248 7.19 8.24 -7.78
C VAL A 248 6.09 9.18 -8.28
N ARG A 249 6.39 10.06 -9.23
CA ARG A 249 5.39 10.94 -9.87
C ARG A 249 4.24 10.18 -10.54
N ASN A 250 4.49 8.95 -11.00
CA ASN A 250 3.45 8.11 -11.57
C ASN A 250 2.48 7.61 -10.48
N ILE A 251 3.00 7.23 -9.31
CA ILE A 251 2.19 6.81 -8.16
C ILE A 251 1.34 7.98 -7.68
N ILE A 252 1.97 9.13 -7.45
CA ILE A 252 1.29 10.39 -7.11
C ILE A 252 0.16 10.71 -8.11
N SER A 253 0.43 10.61 -9.42
CA SER A 253 -0.58 10.89 -10.44
C SER A 253 -1.74 9.90 -10.40
N ILE A 254 -1.49 8.62 -10.09
CA ILE A 254 -2.53 7.61 -9.95
C ILE A 254 -3.39 7.88 -8.71
N GLU A 255 -2.77 8.16 -7.56
CA GLU A 255 -3.48 8.48 -6.33
C GLU A 255 -4.34 9.75 -6.48
N ARG A 256 -3.81 10.79 -7.15
CA ARG A 256 -4.60 11.98 -7.51
C ARG A 256 -5.85 11.64 -8.32
N LYS A 257 -5.73 10.77 -9.32
CA LYS A 257 -6.89 10.35 -10.12
C LYS A 257 -7.90 9.56 -9.29
N MET A 258 -7.46 8.75 -8.32
CA MET A 258 -8.37 8.08 -7.40
C MET A 258 -9.18 9.09 -6.58
N LEU A 259 -8.50 10.08 -5.99
CA LEU A 259 -9.17 11.16 -5.24
C LEU A 259 -10.17 11.95 -6.11
N GLU A 260 -9.78 12.28 -7.36
CA GLU A 260 -10.65 12.95 -8.33
C GLU A 260 -11.88 12.10 -8.70
N ALA A 261 -11.71 10.79 -8.90
CA ALA A 261 -12.78 9.88 -9.27
C ALA A 261 -13.80 9.71 -8.13
N ALA A 262 -13.32 9.56 -6.89
CA ALA A 262 -14.16 9.49 -5.71
C ALA A 262 -14.87 10.82 -5.39
N LYS A 263 -14.38 11.95 -5.92
CA LYS A 263 -14.83 13.31 -5.58
C LYS A 263 -14.78 13.55 -4.06
N CYS A 264 -13.74 13.00 -3.44
CA CYS A 264 -13.57 13.02 -2.01
C CYS A 264 -12.51 14.07 -1.63
N ASP A 265 -12.89 15.00 -0.76
CA ASP A 265 -12.01 16.01 -0.18
C ASP A 265 -11.39 15.56 1.16
N LYS A 266 -11.85 14.43 1.71
CA LYS A 266 -11.33 13.83 2.93
C LYS A 266 -10.47 12.60 2.63
N TYR A 267 -9.16 12.71 2.80
CA TYR A 267 -8.27 11.59 2.53
C TYR A 267 -6.99 11.58 3.34
N ILE A 268 -6.38 10.39 3.43
CA ILE A 268 -5.06 10.11 3.96
C ILE A 268 -4.28 9.29 2.92
N ILE A 269 -3.07 9.73 2.59
CA ILE A 269 -2.11 8.96 1.81
C ILE A 269 -1.06 8.39 2.77
N VAL A 270 -0.79 7.09 2.68
CA VAL A 270 0.19 6.40 3.53
C VAL A 270 1.50 6.22 2.76
N GLY A 271 2.61 6.66 3.36
CA GLY A 271 3.95 6.52 2.78
C GLY A 271 4.40 5.06 2.65
N LEU A 272 5.24 4.80 1.65
CA LEU A 272 5.76 3.46 1.35
C LEU A 272 6.77 3.01 2.41
N THR A 273 6.86 1.71 2.64
CA THR A 273 7.66 1.14 3.74
C THR A 273 8.77 0.18 3.33
N TYR A 274 8.70 -0.43 2.14
CA TYR A 274 9.60 -1.51 1.73
C TYR A 274 10.95 -1.02 1.19
N ALA A 275 11.90 -0.72 2.07
CA ALA A 275 13.22 -0.21 1.70
C ALA A 275 14.05 -1.21 0.86
N GLY A 276 13.92 -2.52 1.12
CA GLY A 276 14.64 -3.55 0.35
C GLY A 276 14.29 -3.59 -1.14
N GLY A 277 13.11 -3.09 -1.54
CA GLY A 277 12.70 -2.99 -2.94
C GLY A 277 12.69 -1.56 -3.51
N ILE A 278 12.76 -0.55 -2.64
CA ILE A 278 12.66 0.88 -2.98
C ILE A 278 13.93 1.56 -2.43
N PRO A 279 15.04 1.58 -3.19
CA PRO A 279 16.34 2.03 -2.68
C PRO A 279 16.37 3.50 -2.21
N GLU A 280 15.53 4.36 -2.80
CA GLU A 280 15.44 5.79 -2.49
C GLU A 280 14.15 6.12 -1.72
N ILE A 281 13.70 5.21 -0.86
CA ILE A 281 12.38 5.30 -0.21
C ILE A 281 12.15 6.60 0.56
N ASP A 282 13.18 7.17 1.18
CA ASP A 282 13.06 8.45 1.88
C ASP A 282 12.75 9.58 0.87
N GLY A 283 13.46 9.65 -0.26
CA GLY A 283 13.20 10.62 -1.33
C GLY A 283 11.84 10.42 -2.02
N VAL A 284 11.41 9.16 -2.16
CA VAL A 284 10.07 8.80 -2.64
C VAL A 284 8.99 9.33 -1.68
N ASN A 285 9.12 9.04 -0.38
CA ASN A 285 8.17 9.51 0.63
C ASN A 285 8.22 11.03 0.80
N GLU A 286 9.37 11.69 0.68
CA GLU A 286 9.48 13.15 0.64
C GLU A 286 8.72 13.78 -0.53
N ALA A 287 8.80 13.16 -1.73
CA ALA A 287 8.05 13.62 -2.88
C ALA A 287 6.53 13.47 -2.68
N MET A 288 6.09 12.36 -2.08
CA MET A 288 4.68 12.15 -1.73
C MET A 288 4.22 13.13 -0.63
N ALA A 289 5.03 13.35 0.40
CA ALA A 289 4.77 14.32 1.47
C ALA A 289 4.61 15.73 0.92
N LYS A 290 5.49 16.14 -0.01
CA LYS A 290 5.41 17.45 -0.66
C LYS A 290 4.12 17.63 -1.46
N GLU A 291 3.64 16.57 -2.10
CA GLU A 291 2.42 16.61 -2.90
C GLU A 291 1.15 16.64 -2.05
N PHE A 292 1.08 15.80 -1.02
CA PHE A 292 -0.14 15.58 -0.26
C PHE A 292 -0.20 16.36 1.07
N GLY A 293 0.91 16.98 1.48
CA GLY A 293 0.99 17.84 2.66
C GLY A 293 0.46 17.13 3.92
N ASP A 294 -0.42 17.82 4.64
CA ASP A 294 -1.03 17.32 5.88
C ASP A 294 -1.88 16.05 5.70
N HIS A 295 -2.16 15.61 4.48
CA HIS A 295 -2.83 14.33 4.22
C HIS A 295 -1.85 13.14 4.15
N PHE A 296 -0.54 13.37 4.14
CA PHE A 296 0.48 12.32 4.04
C PHE A 296 0.98 11.82 5.39
N VAL A 297 0.82 10.53 5.66
CA VAL A 297 1.37 9.87 6.86
C VAL A 297 2.66 9.13 6.48
N ASP A 298 3.81 9.68 6.89
CA ASP A 298 5.11 9.00 6.77
C ASP A 298 5.25 7.92 7.85
N ILE A 299 4.53 6.82 7.65
CA ILE A 299 4.53 5.74 8.62
C ILE A 299 5.92 5.11 8.76
N ARG A 300 6.73 5.11 7.69
CA ARG A 300 8.07 4.53 7.74
C ARG A 300 8.96 5.31 8.70
N LYS A 301 9.02 6.64 8.55
CA LYS A 301 9.81 7.50 9.44
C LYS A 301 9.36 7.36 10.89
N TYR A 302 8.05 7.29 11.13
CA TYR A 302 7.50 7.04 12.46
C TYR A 302 7.95 5.70 13.05
N MET A 303 7.89 4.61 12.28
CA MET A 303 8.28 3.27 12.76
C MET A 303 9.76 3.17 13.10
N LEU A 304 10.63 3.85 12.36
CA LEU A 304 12.07 3.90 12.62
C LEU A 304 12.41 4.66 13.90
N ASN A 305 11.71 5.76 14.17
CA ASN A 305 12.05 6.67 15.27
C ASN A 305 11.34 6.30 16.58
N TYR A 306 10.08 5.85 16.50
CA TYR A 306 9.20 5.70 17.68
C TYR A 306 8.53 4.33 17.77
N GLY A 307 8.55 3.54 16.70
CA GLY A 307 7.74 2.31 16.58
C GLY A 307 7.98 1.29 17.70
N LEU A 308 9.24 1.04 18.09
CA LEU A 308 9.54 0.08 19.17
C LEU A 308 9.10 0.58 20.54
N ALA A 309 9.38 1.85 20.84
CA ALA A 309 9.01 2.48 22.10
C ALA A 309 7.48 2.48 22.28
N ASP A 310 6.74 2.89 21.26
CA ASP A 310 5.28 2.94 21.27
C ASP A 310 4.64 1.54 21.15
N ALA A 311 5.42 0.54 20.74
CA ALA A 311 5.06 -0.86 20.85
C ALA A 311 5.28 -1.46 22.24
N GLY A 312 5.96 -0.74 23.15
CA GLY A 312 6.40 -1.27 24.45
C GLY A 312 7.47 -2.35 24.31
N ILE A 313 8.28 -2.29 23.24
CA ILE A 313 9.30 -3.28 22.92
C ILE A 313 10.68 -2.68 23.22
N THR A 314 11.43 -3.33 24.11
CA THR A 314 12.86 -3.05 24.27
C THR A 314 13.61 -3.49 23.01
N PRO A 315 14.36 -2.61 22.33
CA PRO A 315 15.06 -2.95 21.09
C PRO A 315 16.04 -4.12 21.27
N SER A 316 16.03 -5.07 20.33
CA SER A 316 17.08 -6.09 20.21
C SER A 316 18.27 -5.61 19.39
N ASP A 317 19.39 -6.33 19.43
CA ASP A 317 20.56 -6.03 18.57
C ASP A 317 20.19 -6.03 17.07
N GLN A 318 19.27 -6.92 16.66
CA GLN A 318 18.78 -6.96 15.28
C GLN A 318 17.96 -5.71 14.94
N ASP A 319 17.11 -5.24 15.85
CA ASP A 319 16.33 -4.02 15.65
C ASP A 319 17.24 -2.78 15.51
N ILE A 320 18.28 -2.70 16.33
CA ILE A 320 19.29 -1.62 16.26
C ILE A 320 20.03 -1.68 14.91
N ALA A 321 20.40 -2.88 14.45
CA ALA A 321 21.05 -3.08 13.16
C ALA A 321 20.13 -2.72 11.98
N ASP A 322 18.83 -3.03 12.07
CA ASP A 322 17.82 -2.67 11.07
C ASP A 322 17.66 -1.15 10.99
N ILE A 323 17.46 -0.47 12.12
CA ILE A 323 17.32 1.00 12.18
C ILE A 323 18.55 1.68 11.59
N LYS A 324 19.77 1.20 11.90
CA LYS A 324 21.01 1.73 11.33
C LYS A 324 21.08 1.62 9.80
N LYS A 325 20.37 0.66 9.21
CA LYS A 325 20.25 0.48 7.75
C LYS A 325 19.04 1.18 7.16
N GLY A 326 18.21 1.85 7.97
CA GLY A 326 16.93 2.41 7.54
C GLY A 326 15.88 1.34 7.25
N GLU A 327 15.98 0.15 7.85
CA GLU A 327 14.95 -0.88 7.74
C GLU A 327 14.03 -0.81 8.96
N ILE A 328 12.73 -0.95 8.75
CA ILE A 328 11.78 -1.05 9.86
C ILE A 328 12.24 -2.19 10.79
N PRO A 329 12.29 -2.00 12.12
CA PRO A 329 12.74 -3.01 13.07
C PRO A 329 12.08 -4.38 12.85
N SER A 330 12.87 -5.46 12.86
CA SER A 330 12.37 -6.83 12.75
C SER A 330 11.28 -7.15 13.76
N SER A 331 11.34 -6.59 14.98
CA SER A 331 10.31 -6.76 16.02
C SER A 331 8.94 -6.13 15.65
N LEU A 332 8.86 -5.30 14.61
CA LEU A 332 7.63 -4.72 14.08
C LEU A 332 7.17 -5.41 12.78
N ARG A 333 7.96 -6.32 12.21
CA ARG A 333 7.64 -7.00 10.94
C ARG A 333 7.28 -8.47 11.15
N SER A 334 6.58 -9.02 10.16
CA SER A 334 6.40 -10.47 10.00
C SER A 334 7.35 -11.05 8.94
N ASP A 335 7.73 -10.25 7.95
CA ASP A 335 8.74 -10.58 6.95
C ASP A 335 9.47 -9.31 6.44
N TYR A 336 10.05 -9.31 5.24
CA TYR A 336 10.77 -8.16 4.68
C TYR A 336 9.87 -7.01 4.18
N VAL A 337 8.58 -7.27 3.96
CA VAL A 337 7.61 -6.31 3.42
C VAL A 337 6.49 -6.04 4.43
N HIS A 338 5.96 -7.09 5.06
CA HIS A 338 4.76 -7.04 5.87
C HIS A 338 5.05 -6.75 7.34
N GLY A 339 4.20 -5.90 7.93
CA GLY A 339 4.17 -5.62 9.35
C GLY A 339 3.50 -6.73 10.16
N ASN A 340 3.88 -6.85 11.43
CA ASN A 340 3.14 -7.69 12.37
C ASN A 340 2.01 -6.90 13.06
N LYS A 341 1.35 -7.50 14.05
CA LYS A 341 0.25 -6.86 14.79
C LYS A 341 0.64 -5.51 15.44
N HIS A 342 1.89 -5.33 15.88
CA HIS A 342 2.35 -4.08 16.49
C HIS A 342 2.43 -2.99 15.42
N TYR A 343 2.98 -3.31 14.25
CA TYR A 343 2.99 -2.39 13.11
C TYR A 343 1.59 -1.97 12.70
N HIS A 344 0.65 -2.91 12.54
CA HIS A 344 -0.70 -2.54 12.11
C HIS A 344 -1.48 -1.73 13.15
N ARG A 345 -1.29 -2.02 14.44
CA ARG A 345 -1.83 -1.18 15.53
C ARG A 345 -1.31 0.25 15.41
N LEU A 346 0.01 0.42 15.35
CA LEU A 346 0.64 1.73 15.26
C LEU A 346 0.26 2.48 13.97
N LEU A 347 0.21 1.80 12.82
CA LEU A 347 -0.27 2.38 11.57
C LEU A 347 -1.72 2.88 11.68
N GLY A 348 -2.62 2.06 12.25
CA GLY A 348 -4.01 2.46 12.49
C GLY A 348 -4.12 3.68 13.42
N GLU A 349 -3.34 3.69 14.50
CA GLU A 349 -3.28 4.83 15.43
C GLU A 349 -2.78 6.12 14.76
N GLN A 350 -1.73 6.05 13.95
CA GLN A 350 -1.19 7.23 13.25
C GLN A 350 -2.18 7.77 12.19
N ILE A 351 -2.84 6.89 11.43
CA ILE A 351 -3.88 7.30 10.48
C ILE A 351 -5.07 7.95 11.23
N TYR A 352 -5.55 7.31 12.31
CA TYR A 352 -6.63 7.85 13.13
C TYR A 352 -6.30 9.24 13.68
N ARG A 353 -5.12 9.40 14.29
CA ARG A 353 -4.64 10.70 14.79
C ARG A 353 -4.60 11.74 13.68
N ARG A 354 -4.20 11.35 12.46
CA ARG A 354 -4.18 12.29 11.34
C ARG A 354 -5.59 12.70 10.90
N MET A 355 -6.54 11.78 10.87
CA MET A 355 -7.94 12.11 10.58
C MET A 355 -8.54 13.05 11.63
N VAL A 356 -8.22 12.86 12.92
CA VAL A 356 -8.63 13.78 13.99
C VAL A 356 -7.99 15.16 13.80
N TYR A 357 -6.68 15.21 13.51
CA TYR A 357 -5.97 16.47 13.26
C TYR A 357 -6.59 17.28 12.11
N LEU A 358 -6.95 16.61 11.01
CA LEU A 358 -7.59 17.22 9.86
C LEU A 358 -9.08 17.56 10.11
N GLY A 359 -9.63 17.21 11.26
CA GLY A 359 -11.04 17.43 11.61
C GLY A 359 -12.01 16.54 10.82
N TYR A 360 -11.55 15.41 10.29
CA TYR A 360 -12.38 14.49 9.53
C TYR A 360 -13.29 13.64 10.41
N ILE A 361 -12.80 13.28 11.60
CA ILE A 361 -13.52 12.51 12.61
C ILE A 361 -13.38 13.19 13.99
N PRO A 362 -14.36 13.00 14.89
CA PRO A 362 -14.25 13.45 16.27
C PRO A 362 -13.20 12.63 17.04
N ASN A 363 -12.64 13.20 18.10
CA ASN A 363 -11.74 12.46 18.98
C ASN A 363 -12.54 11.56 19.96
N SER A 364 -12.72 10.29 19.64
CA SER A 364 -13.48 9.32 20.45
C SER A 364 -12.79 8.91 21.76
N ASN A 365 -11.48 9.08 21.90
CA ASN A 365 -10.71 8.67 23.10
C ASN A 365 -10.89 9.61 24.32
N LEU A 366 -11.81 10.58 24.26
CA LEU A 366 -12.21 11.40 25.42
C LEU A 366 -13.57 10.98 25.99
N MET A 367 -14.19 9.90 25.48
CA MET A 367 -15.46 9.38 25.98
C MET A 367 -15.32 8.50 27.24
N GLU A 368 -14.11 8.09 27.63
CA GLU A 368 -13.89 7.19 28.79
C GLU A 368 -13.47 7.90 30.09
N ASP A 369 -13.25 9.22 30.09
CA ASP A 369 -12.81 9.98 31.28
C ASP A 369 -13.92 10.84 31.94
N GLU A 370 -15.20 10.70 31.53
CA GLU A 370 -16.35 11.43 32.13
C GLU A 370 -17.25 10.55 33.04
N GLU A 371 -16.68 9.58 33.75
CA GLU A 371 -17.33 9.00 34.95
C GLU A 371 -16.40 9.11 36.16
N ASP A 372 -16.33 10.30 36.76
CA ASP A 372 -16.12 10.52 38.20
C ASP A 372 -16.05 12.04 38.51
N ILE A 373 -17.20 12.72 38.57
CA ILE A 373 -17.38 13.97 39.34
C ILE A 373 -18.73 13.93 40.08
#